data_AF-A0A1W1BV51-F1
#
_entry.id   AF-A0A1W1BV51-F1
#
_cell.length_a   1.000
_cell.length_b   1.000
_cell.length_c   1.000
_cell.angle_alpha   90.00
_cell.angle_beta   90.00
_cell.angle_gamma   90.00
#
_symmetry.space_group_name_H-M   'P 1'
#
loop_
_entity.id
_entity.type
_entity.pdbx_description
1 polymer ?
#
loop_
_entity_poly.entity_id
_entity_poly.type
_entity_poly.pdbx_seq_one_letter_code
_entity_poly.pdbx_strand_id
1 'polypeptide(L)'
;MRYFILVMFLTFFTTLNAQSLHGKWIAHSGSEQASLEFISQNQLRYNGEVLYYQIVGSNIRVADEYFGYVEYPYTLKNKTLYITFPEGYTLKFHHPKKVKLRGNDGNDTYLLRGRLCSYSSSYNGGYSHSDRLYFDGNGRYSTREQTYSSGDAGSYVNEGASGHGGSYSVNGVNVYIHVDNGNSFKGKVTQRASNGMITGIEVNGKIFATGLCD
;
A
#
# COMPACT_ATOMS: atom_id res chain seq x y z
N MET A 1 -11.39 -58.61 21.71
CA MET A 1 -10.46 -57.54 21.26
C MET A 1 -11.28 -56.45 20.60
N ARG A 2 -11.39 -55.27 21.24
CA ARG A 2 -12.11 -54.10 20.72
C ARG A 2 -11.07 -53.13 20.15
N TYR A 3 -11.11 -52.86 18.85
CA TYR A 3 -10.26 -51.85 18.22
C TYR A 3 -10.90 -50.46 18.41
N PHE A 4 -10.17 -49.57 19.09
CA PHE A 4 -10.51 -48.17 19.28
C PHE A 4 -9.92 -47.39 18.09
N ILE A 5 -10.77 -46.94 17.15
CA ILE A 5 -10.33 -46.12 16.01
C ILE A 5 -10.27 -44.66 16.48
N LEU A 6 -9.05 -44.14 16.61
CA LEU A 6 -8.77 -42.74 16.88
C LEU A 6 -8.94 -41.93 15.59
N VAL A 7 -10.06 -41.22 15.45
CA VAL A 7 -10.28 -40.29 14.32
C VAL A 7 -9.62 -38.96 14.67
N MET A 8 -8.41 -38.76 14.14
CA MET A 8 -7.67 -37.50 14.24
C MET A 8 -8.30 -36.47 13.28
N PHE A 9 -9.15 -35.60 13.81
CA PHE A 9 -9.69 -34.44 13.10
C PHE A 9 -8.56 -33.44 12.83
N LEU A 10 -8.02 -33.47 11.62
CA LEU A 10 -7.05 -32.50 11.13
C LEU A 10 -7.80 -31.19 10.84
N THR A 11 -7.84 -30.27 11.80
CA THR A 11 -8.39 -28.93 11.59
C THR A 11 -7.42 -28.15 10.70
N PHE A 12 -7.73 -28.11 9.40
CA PHE A 12 -7.17 -27.13 8.48
C PHE A 12 -7.59 -25.74 8.94
N PHE A 13 -6.72 -25.03 9.65
CA PHE A 13 -6.85 -23.59 9.83
C PHE A 13 -6.61 -22.94 8.47
N THR A 14 -7.70 -22.66 7.74
CA THR A 14 -7.66 -21.82 6.55
C THR A 14 -7.24 -20.42 6.99
N THR A 15 -5.98 -20.05 6.77
CA THR A 15 -5.50 -18.67 6.88
C THR A 15 -6.18 -17.83 5.81
N LEU A 16 -7.37 -17.31 6.13
CA LEU A 16 -8.20 -16.55 5.19
C LEU A 16 -7.65 -15.12 5.06
N ASN A 17 -6.87 -14.91 4.00
CA ASN A 17 -6.71 -13.65 3.26
C ASN A 17 -6.56 -12.34 4.08
N ALA A 18 -5.37 -12.10 4.65
CA ALA A 18 -4.90 -10.73 4.91
C ALA A 18 -4.61 -9.94 3.61
N GLN A 19 -4.71 -10.59 2.45
CA GLN A 19 -4.23 -10.08 1.16
C GLN A 19 -5.20 -9.15 0.43
N SER A 20 -6.37 -8.81 1.02
CA SER A 20 -7.44 -8.10 0.30
C SER A 20 -7.83 -6.71 0.83
N LEU A 21 -7.21 -6.22 1.90
CA LEU A 21 -7.51 -4.88 2.43
C LEU A 21 -6.54 -3.80 1.93
N HIS A 22 -5.42 -4.18 1.32
CA HIS A 22 -4.39 -3.24 0.92
C HIS A 22 -4.90 -2.15 -0.04
N GLY A 23 -4.38 -0.93 0.12
CA GLY A 23 -4.71 0.22 -0.72
C GLY A 23 -5.75 1.17 -0.13
N LYS A 24 -6.18 2.12 -0.95
CA LYS A 24 -7.10 3.19 -0.57
C LYS A 24 -8.57 2.79 -0.71
N TRP A 25 -9.36 3.31 0.20
CA TRP A 25 -10.78 3.07 0.41
C TRP A 25 -11.46 4.40 0.75
N ILE A 26 -12.62 4.66 0.16
CA ILE A 26 -13.38 5.88 0.38
C ILE A 26 -14.80 5.52 0.80
N ALA A 27 -15.28 6.15 1.86
CA ALA A 27 -16.68 6.13 2.27
C ALA A 27 -17.26 7.55 2.14
N HIS A 28 -18.55 7.63 1.82
CA HIS A 28 -19.30 8.88 1.83
C HIS A 28 -20.44 8.74 2.84
N SER A 29 -20.59 9.74 3.70
CA SER A 29 -21.72 9.87 4.63
C SER A 29 -22.29 11.28 4.49
N GLY A 30 -23.36 11.43 3.70
CA GLY A 30 -23.88 12.75 3.35
C GLY A 30 -22.85 13.59 2.57
N SER A 31 -22.54 14.78 3.08
CA SER A 31 -21.51 15.68 2.53
C SER A 31 -20.08 15.34 2.98
N GLU A 32 -19.93 14.46 3.97
CA GLU A 32 -18.62 14.12 4.52
C GLU A 32 -18.02 12.92 3.80
N GLN A 33 -16.72 13.01 3.53
CA GLN A 33 -15.94 11.94 2.93
C GLN A 33 -14.95 11.41 3.95
N ALA A 34 -15.01 10.11 4.24
CA ALA A 34 -13.99 9.42 4.99
C ALA A 34 -13.02 8.70 4.03
N SER A 35 -11.73 8.76 4.32
CA SER A 35 -10.70 8.05 3.59
C SER A 35 -9.96 7.10 4.52
N LEU A 36 -9.78 5.87 4.06
CA LEU A 36 -9.03 4.83 4.74
C LEU A 36 -8.01 4.25 3.77
N GLU A 37 -6.77 4.14 4.17
CA GLU A 37 -5.70 3.60 3.34
C GLU A 37 -4.86 2.62 4.15
N PHE A 38 -4.84 1.36 3.73
CA PHE A 38 -3.96 0.36 4.33
C PHE A 38 -2.58 0.50 3.69
N ILE A 39 -1.71 1.29 4.32
CA ILE A 39 -0.37 1.65 3.84
C ILE A 39 0.55 0.43 3.85
N SER A 40 0.52 -0.33 4.94
CA SER A 40 1.36 -1.52 5.16
C SER A 40 0.58 -2.62 5.89
N GLN A 41 1.26 -3.68 6.31
CA GLN A 41 0.67 -4.76 7.10
C GLN A 41 0.28 -4.35 8.53
N ASN A 42 0.83 -3.24 9.03
CA ASN A 42 0.62 -2.76 10.40
C ASN A 42 0.35 -1.26 10.53
N GLN A 43 0.31 -0.52 9.43
CA GLN A 43 -0.06 0.90 9.41
C GLN A 43 -1.21 1.16 8.43
N LEU A 44 -2.17 1.94 8.89
CA LEU A 44 -3.23 2.50 8.07
C LEU A 44 -3.25 4.01 8.21
N ARG A 45 -3.89 4.69 7.28
CA ARG A 45 -4.18 6.12 7.35
C ARG A 45 -5.68 6.34 7.29
N TYR A 46 -6.24 6.95 8.31
CA TYR A 46 -7.65 7.31 8.38
C TYR A 46 -7.79 8.83 8.37
N ASN A 47 -8.46 9.39 7.36
CA ASN A 47 -8.64 10.83 7.18
C ASN A 47 -7.35 11.66 7.24
N GLY A 48 -6.22 11.07 6.82
CA GLY A 48 -4.90 11.73 6.83
C GLY A 48 -4.04 11.38 8.04
N GLU A 49 -4.62 10.85 9.11
CA GLU A 49 -3.91 10.44 10.31
C GLU A 49 -3.38 9.01 10.20
N VAL A 50 -2.09 8.81 10.45
CA VAL A 50 -1.45 7.48 10.40
C VAL A 50 -1.62 6.80 11.75
N LEU A 51 -2.15 5.57 11.72
CA LEU A 51 -2.45 4.77 12.89
C LEU A 51 -1.84 3.37 12.73
N TYR A 52 -1.46 2.77 13.85
CA TYR A 52 -1.00 1.39 13.87
C TYR A 52 -2.17 0.43 14.03
N TYR A 53 -2.17 -0.66 13.27
CA TYR A 53 -3.22 -1.65 13.32
C TYR A 53 -2.69 -3.08 13.23
N GLN A 54 -3.55 -4.03 13.59
CA GLN A 54 -3.39 -5.45 13.31
C GLN A 54 -4.74 -6.07 12.94
N ILE A 55 -4.73 -7.11 12.12
CA ILE A 55 -5.93 -7.90 11.82
C ILE A 55 -5.98 -9.10 12.74
N VAL A 56 -7.04 -9.22 13.54
CA VAL A 56 -7.28 -10.37 14.42
C VAL A 56 -8.67 -10.93 14.14
N GLY A 57 -8.71 -12.05 13.42
CA GLY A 57 -9.96 -12.64 12.95
C GLY A 57 -10.72 -11.67 12.02
N SER A 58 -11.94 -11.30 12.40
CA SER A 58 -12.79 -10.35 11.66
C SER A 58 -12.72 -8.92 12.22
N ASN A 59 -11.67 -8.57 12.97
CA ASN A 59 -11.51 -7.25 13.56
C ASN A 59 -10.22 -6.58 13.07
N ILE A 60 -10.33 -5.30 12.75
CA ILE A 60 -9.19 -4.39 12.64
C ILE A 60 -8.98 -3.83 14.05
N ARG A 61 -7.86 -4.16 14.70
CA ARG A 61 -7.49 -3.57 15.99
C ARG A 61 -6.57 -2.39 15.73
N VAL A 62 -6.99 -1.20 16.10
CA VAL A 62 -6.17 0.01 16.01
C VAL A 62 -5.61 0.32 17.39
N ALA A 63 -4.32 0.65 17.46
CA ALA A 63 -3.69 1.04 18.71
C ALA A 63 -4.23 2.40 19.18
N ASP A 64 -4.58 2.49 20.46
CA ASP A 64 -5.00 3.71 21.14
C ASP A 64 -3.98 4.03 22.24
N GLU A 65 -3.53 5.28 22.30
CA GLU A 65 -2.46 5.72 23.19
C GLU A 65 -2.81 5.57 24.69
N TYR A 66 -4.10 5.54 25.04
CA TYR A 66 -4.57 5.53 26.43
C TYR A 66 -5.23 4.21 26.83
N PHE A 67 -5.93 3.55 25.91
CA PHE A 67 -6.81 2.42 26.21
C PHE A 67 -6.37 1.10 25.55
N GLY A 68 -5.18 1.06 24.94
CA GLY A 68 -4.60 -0.15 24.35
C GLY A 68 -5.03 -0.35 22.90
N TYR A 69 -6.12 -1.09 22.66
CA TYR A 69 -6.62 -1.32 21.31
C TYR A 69 -8.12 -1.06 21.21
N VAL A 70 -8.52 -0.38 20.15
CA VAL A 70 -9.93 -0.27 19.75
C VAL A 70 -10.18 -1.26 18.62
N GLU A 71 -11.22 -2.09 18.79
CA GLU A 71 -11.59 -3.09 17.80
C GLU A 71 -12.68 -2.56 16.86
N TYR A 72 -12.43 -2.70 15.56
CA TYR A 72 -13.37 -2.37 14.50
C TYR A 72 -13.72 -3.65 13.73
N PRO A 73 -14.87 -4.27 14.02
CA PRO A 73 -15.37 -5.39 13.23
C PRO A 73 -15.48 -4.99 11.77
N TYR A 74 -14.98 -5.84 10.88
CA TYR A 74 -15.03 -5.60 9.46
C TYR A 74 -15.57 -6.80 8.68
N THR A 75 -16.19 -6.51 7.55
CA THR A 75 -16.55 -7.51 6.55
C THR A 75 -16.19 -7.01 5.17
N LEU A 76 -15.62 -7.89 4.34
CA LEU A 76 -15.36 -7.59 2.95
C LEU A 76 -16.33 -8.39 2.07
N LYS A 77 -17.22 -7.71 1.35
CA LYS A 77 -18.19 -8.33 0.42
C LYS A 77 -18.20 -7.56 -0.88
N ASN A 78 -18.07 -8.26 -2.02
CA ASN A 78 -18.14 -7.66 -3.36
C ASN A 78 -17.28 -6.40 -3.54
N LYS A 79 -16.01 -6.44 -3.10
CA LYS A 79 -15.06 -5.29 -3.12
C LYS A 79 -15.54 -4.04 -2.36
N THR A 80 -16.46 -4.23 -1.42
CA THR A 80 -16.93 -3.21 -0.49
C THR A 80 -16.52 -3.63 0.90
N LEU A 81 -15.82 -2.75 1.59
CA LEU A 81 -15.35 -2.93 2.95
C LEU A 81 -16.36 -2.26 3.88
N TYR A 82 -16.93 -3.06 4.78
CA TYR A 82 -17.84 -2.61 5.81
C TYR A 82 -17.07 -2.60 7.11
N ILE A 83 -17.05 -1.46 7.81
CA ILE A 83 -16.40 -1.32 9.11
C ILE A 83 -17.44 -0.81 10.09
N THR A 84 -17.67 -1.56 11.16
CA THR A 84 -18.53 -1.17 12.27
C THR A 84 -17.71 -0.44 13.31
N PHE A 85 -18.12 0.77 13.64
CA PHE A 85 -17.47 1.62 14.63
C PHE A 85 -18.00 1.31 16.04
N PRO A 86 -17.24 1.59 17.10
CA PRO A 86 -17.64 1.33 18.49
C PRO A 86 -18.99 1.97 18.88
N GLU A 87 -19.36 3.09 18.25
CA GLU A 87 -20.64 3.75 18.47
C GLU A 87 -21.83 3.05 17.79
N GLY A 88 -21.58 1.93 17.08
CA GLY A 88 -22.60 1.02 16.53
C GLY A 88 -23.00 1.30 15.07
N TYR A 89 -22.52 2.39 14.47
CA TYR A 89 -22.77 2.64 13.03
C TYR A 89 -21.75 1.91 12.15
N THR A 90 -22.11 1.69 10.88
CA THR A 90 -21.24 1.01 9.91
C THR A 90 -20.96 1.91 8.72
N LEU A 91 -19.69 2.16 8.45
CA LEU A 91 -19.25 2.84 7.24
C LEU A 91 -19.04 1.84 6.10
N LYS A 92 -19.45 2.25 4.89
CA LYS A 92 -19.32 1.48 3.66
C LYS A 92 -18.24 2.11 2.81
N PHE A 93 -17.11 1.43 2.73
CA PHE A 93 -15.96 1.86 1.96
C PHE A 93 -15.88 1.13 0.63
N HIS A 94 -15.56 1.88 -0.41
CA HIS A 94 -15.27 1.34 -1.74
C HIS A 94 -13.85 1.71 -2.14
N HIS A 95 -13.20 0.86 -2.92
CA HIS A 95 -12.01 1.33 -3.62
C HIS A 95 -12.35 2.57 -4.45
N PRO A 96 -11.44 3.57 -4.50
CA PRO A 96 -11.63 4.70 -5.38
C PRO A 96 -11.83 4.15 -6.80
N LYS A 97 -12.80 4.73 -7.53
CA LYS A 97 -13.03 4.36 -8.92
C LYS A 97 -11.68 4.44 -9.63
N LYS A 98 -11.18 3.30 -10.12
CA LYS A 98 -10.05 3.29 -11.05
C LYS A 98 -10.48 4.15 -12.21
N VAL A 99 -9.93 5.35 -12.34
CA VAL A 99 -10.11 6.16 -13.54
C VAL A 99 -9.65 5.24 -14.67
N LYS A 100 -10.56 4.88 -15.59
CA LYS A 100 -10.19 4.08 -16.76
C LYS A 100 -9.08 4.85 -17.44
N LEU A 101 -7.86 4.31 -17.33
CA LEU A 101 -6.71 4.88 -17.99
C LEU A 101 -7.04 4.80 -19.47
N ARG A 102 -7.29 5.95 -20.11
CA ARG A 102 -7.34 6.00 -21.58
C ARG A 102 -5.97 5.49 -22.01
N GLY A 103 -5.96 4.39 -22.76
CA GLY A 103 -4.80 4.04 -23.57
C GLY A 103 -4.70 5.12 -24.63
N ASN A 104 -4.04 6.23 -24.30
CA ASN A 104 -3.55 7.11 -25.33
C ASN A 104 -2.32 6.41 -25.89
N ASP A 105 -2.32 6.16 -27.20
CA ASP A 105 -1.19 5.63 -27.96
C ASP A 105 -0.03 6.65 -28.08
N GLY A 106 0.11 7.54 -27.09
CA GLY A 106 1.05 8.64 -27.03
C GLY A 106 2.07 8.46 -25.91
N ASN A 107 3.19 9.17 -26.05
CA ASN A 107 4.24 9.22 -25.04
C ASN A 107 3.74 9.97 -23.79
N ASP A 108 3.26 9.22 -22.80
CA ASP A 108 2.72 9.71 -21.54
C ASP A 108 3.82 10.00 -20.50
N THR A 109 5.10 9.98 -20.90
CA THR A 109 6.25 10.12 -19.99
C THR A 109 6.18 11.38 -19.13
N TYR A 110 5.68 12.48 -19.69
CA TYR A 110 5.50 13.76 -18.98
C TYR A 110 4.48 13.70 -17.84
N LEU A 111 3.58 12.71 -17.84
CA LEU A 111 2.58 12.51 -16.79
C LEU A 111 3.14 11.75 -15.58
N LEU A 112 4.29 11.09 -15.71
CA LEU A 112 5.01 10.48 -14.60
C LEU A 112 6.16 11.39 -14.21
N ARG A 113 5.98 12.19 -13.15
CA ARG A 113 7.01 13.10 -12.62
C ARG A 113 6.88 13.23 -11.10
N GLY A 114 7.95 13.64 -10.45
CA GLY A 114 8.03 13.77 -9.00
C GLY A 114 8.45 12.46 -8.33
N ARG A 115 8.14 12.37 -7.03
CA ARG A 115 8.61 11.30 -6.15
C ARG A 115 7.53 10.23 -5.96
N LEU A 116 7.87 8.97 -6.20
CA LEU A 116 7.06 7.81 -5.81
C LEU A 116 7.83 6.97 -4.81
N CYS A 117 7.15 6.48 -3.79
CA CYS A 117 7.80 5.69 -2.75
C CYS A 117 7.13 4.33 -2.61
N SER A 118 7.90 3.37 -2.11
CA SER A 118 7.41 2.06 -1.75
C SER A 118 7.91 1.75 -0.34
N TYR A 119 7.06 1.14 0.47
CA TYR A 119 7.34 0.87 1.86
C TYR A 119 7.30 -0.63 2.12
N SER A 120 8.32 -1.12 2.84
CA SER A 120 8.36 -2.47 3.38
C SER A 120 8.84 -2.42 4.83
N SER A 121 8.02 -2.92 5.76
CA SER A 121 8.39 -3.10 7.18
C SER A 121 8.57 -4.57 7.51
N SER A 122 9.45 -4.86 8.47
CA SER A 122 9.58 -6.20 9.05
C SER A 122 8.59 -6.40 10.20
N TYR A 123 8.10 -7.64 10.37
CA TYR A 123 7.05 -8.01 11.33
C TYR A 123 7.34 -7.69 12.81
N ASN A 124 8.60 -7.40 13.17
CA ASN A 124 9.06 -7.19 14.55
C ASN A 124 9.44 -5.74 14.89
N GLY A 125 8.96 -4.75 14.14
CA GLY A 125 8.91 -3.34 14.60
C GLY A 125 10.23 -2.56 14.71
N GLY A 126 11.38 -3.15 14.34
CA GLY A 126 12.68 -2.47 14.45
C GLY A 126 13.23 -1.85 13.17
N TYR A 127 12.77 -2.32 12.00
CA TYR A 127 13.30 -1.92 10.70
C TYR A 127 12.19 -1.66 9.69
N SER A 128 12.20 -0.46 9.12
CA SER A 128 11.42 -0.12 7.93
C SER A 128 12.32 0.38 6.82
N HIS A 129 11.99 -0.02 5.60
CA HIS A 129 12.73 0.33 4.40
C HIS A 129 11.79 1.01 3.42
N SER A 130 12.19 2.20 2.98
CA SER A 130 11.51 2.96 1.95
C SER A 130 12.40 3.05 0.71
N ASP A 131 11.89 2.55 -0.41
CA ASP A 131 12.48 2.82 -1.71
C ASP A 131 11.82 4.05 -2.31
N ARG A 132 12.62 4.92 -2.90
CA ARG A 132 12.15 6.13 -3.56
C ARG A 132 12.61 6.17 -5.01
N LEU A 133 11.68 6.47 -5.89
CA LEU A 133 11.91 6.75 -7.30
C LEU A 133 11.58 8.21 -7.56
N TYR A 134 12.47 8.91 -8.24
CA TYR A 134 12.28 10.29 -8.67
C TYR A 134 12.24 10.32 -10.18
N PHE A 135 11.14 10.82 -10.74
CA PHE A 135 10.92 10.95 -12.18
C PHE A 135 10.92 12.42 -12.55
N ASP A 136 11.62 12.81 -13.61
CA ASP A 136 11.75 14.21 -14.02
C ASP A 136 10.62 14.70 -14.96
N GLY A 137 9.83 13.79 -15.53
CA GLY A 137 8.84 14.09 -16.56
C GLY A 137 9.42 14.13 -17.98
N ASN A 138 10.73 14.02 -18.15
CA ASN A 138 11.43 14.08 -19.43
C ASN A 138 12.11 12.76 -19.79
N GLY A 139 11.84 11.69 -19.03
CA GLY A 139 12.34 10.35 -19.33
C GLY A 139 13.63 10.00 -18.60
N ARG A 140 14.06 10.75 -17.57
CA ARG A 140 15.11 10.33 -16.63
C ARG A 140 14.55 10.09 -15.24
N TYR A 141 15.08 9.05 -14.59
CA TYR A 141 14.73 8.77 -13.20
C TYR A 141 15.99 8.52 -12.37
N SER A 142 15.85 8.69 -11.06
CA SER A 142 16.86 8.30 -10.08
C SER A 142 16.22 7.55 -8.92
N THR A 143 17.03 6.76 -8.23
CA THR A 143 16.59 6.01 -7.05
C THR A 143 17.25 6.55 -5.80
N ARG A 144 16.57 6.42 -4.66
CA ARG A 144 17.17 6.66 -3.36
C ARG A 144 16.57 5.69 -2.36
N GLU A 145 17.43 4.97 -1.66
CA GLU A 145 17.04 4.09 -0.57
C GLU A 145 17.06 4.87 0.75
N GLN A 146 16.02 4.69 1.56
CA GLN A 146 16.04 5.11 2.95
C GLN A 146 15.77 3.90 3.84
N THR A 147 16.63 3.73 4.83
CA THR A 147 16.45 2.73 5.88
C THR A 147 16.21 3.45 7.19
N TYR A 148 15.14 3.08 7.88
CA TYR A 148 14.80 3.58 9.19
C TYR A 148 14.89 2.42 10.19
N SER A 149 15.64 2.64 11.26
CA SER A 149 15.76 1.71 12.38
C SER A 149 15.37 2.44 13.66
N SER A 150 14.48 1.84 14.45
CA SER A 150 14.13 2.32 15.79
C SER A 150 14.28 1.18 16.79
N GLY A 151 15.05 1.40 17.85
CA GLY A 151 15.24 0.45 18.95
C GLY A 151 15.54 1.18 20.25
N ASP A 152 15.80 0.42 21.33
CA ASP A 152 16.02 0.96 22.68
C ASP A 152 17.20 1.97 22.77
N ALA A 153 18.08 1.99 21.77
CA ALA A 153 19.21 2.92 21.66
C ALA A 153 18.89 4.22 20.88
N GLY A 154 17.64 4.42 20.44
CA GLY A 154 17.18 5.59 19.68
C GLY A 154 16.78 5.28 18.22
N SER A 155 16.30 6.31 17.53
CA SER A 155 15.88 6.23 16.13
C SER A 155 16.99 6.72 15.20
N TYR A 156 17.37 5.88 14.23
CA TYR A 156 18.37 6.21 13.21
C TYR A 156 17.73 6.18 11.83
N VAL A 157 17.86 7.29 11.10
CA VAL A 157 17.55 7.40 9.68
C VAL A 157 18.88 7.29 8.94
N ASN A 158 19.03 6.27 8.11
CA ASN A 158 20.14 6.19 7.17
C ASN A 158 19.62 6.48 5.76
N GLU A 159 20.03 7.63 5.22
CA GLU A 159 19.82 7.94 3.82
C GLU A 159 20.94 7.25 3.03
N GLY A 160 20.60 6.18 2.31
CA GLY A 160 21.52 5.55 1.39
C GLY A 160 22.01 6.54 0.33
N ALA A 161 23.17 6.24 -0.26
CA ALA A 161 23.68 6.98 -1.41
C ALA A 161 22.60 7.04 -2.51
N SER A 162 22.57 8.12 -3.29
CA SER A 162 21.71 8.21 -4.48
C SER A 162 21.99 7.00 -5.37
N GLY A 163 21.01 6.09 -5.43
CA GLY A 163 21.10 4.86 -6.18
C GLY A 163 21.00 5.12 -7.68
N HIS A 164 21.48 4.14 -8.45
CA HIS A 164 21.53 4.15 -9.91
C HIS A 164 20.29 4.80 -10.55
N GLY A 165 20.54 5.71 -11.48
CA GLY A 165 19.52 6.31 -12.32
C GLY A 165 19.35 5.54 -13.62
N GLY A 166 18.54 6.13 -14.49
CA GLY A 166 18.28 5.56 -15.78
C GLY A 166 17.33 6.40 -16.60
N SER A 167 16.83 5.80 -17.68
CA SER A 167 15.74 6.37 -18.46
C SER A 167 14.44 5.62 -18.22
N TYR A 168 13.33 6.28 -18.51
CA TYR A 168 12.02 5.65 -18.51
C TYR A 168 11.15 6.20 -19.63
N SER A 169 10.14 5.42 -20.00
CA SER A 169 9.07 5.87 -20.88
C SER A 169 7.73 5.33 -20.42
N VAL A 170 6.66 6.07 -20.71
CA VAL A 170 5.29 5.64 -20.45
C VAL A 170 4.51 5.59 -21.75
N ASN A 171 3.90 4.44 -22.02
CA ASN A 171 2.99 4.26 -23.14
C ASN A 171 1.64 3.72 -22.61
N GLY A 172 0.69 4.65 -22.46
CA GLY A 172 -0.62 4.41 -21.86
C GLY A 172 -0.53 3.89 -20.42
N VAL A 173 -0.73 2.58 -20.25
CA VAL A 173 -0.64 1.91 -18.94
C VAL A 173 0.69 1.22 -18.70
N ASN A 174 1.54 1.09 -19.72
CA ASN A 174 2.83 0.43 -19.60
C ASN A 174 3.90 1.45 -19.21
N VAL A 175 4.75 1.07 -18.27
CA VAL A 175 5.94 1.84 -17.88
C VAL A 175 7.15 1.00 -18.26
N TYR A 176 8.10 1.56 -18.98
CA TYR A 176 9.36 0.91 -19.33
C TYR A 176 10.48 1.67 -18.61
N ILE A 177 11.30 0.96 -17.84
CA ILE A 177 12.41 1.52 -17.08
C ILE A 177 13.68 0.86 -17.58
N HIS A 178 14.67 1.68 -17.94
CA HIS A 178 16.00 1.25 -18.35
C HIS A 178 17.01 1.80 -17.35
N VAL A 179 17.66 0.92 -16.60
CA VAL A 179 18.71 1.30 -15.65
C VAL A 179 20.00 1.56 -16.43
N ASP A 180 20.79 2.55 -16.01
CA ASP A 180 22.06 2.87 -16.67
C ASP A 180 23.06 1.68 -16.67
N ASN A 181 22.86 0.67 -15.82
CA ASN A 181 23.65 -0.58 -15.82
C ASN A 181 23.22 -1.63 -16.87
N GLY A 182 22.29 -1.28 -17.77
CA GLY A 182 21.83 -2.12 -18.88
C GLY A 182 20.60 -2.97 -18.59
N ASN A 183 20.15 -3.06 -17.33
CA ASN A 183 18.92 -3.77 -17.00
C ASN A 183 17.67 -3.00 -17.46
N SER A 184 16.63 -3.74 -17.82
CA SER A 184 15.35 -3.14 -18.24
C SER A 184 14.19 -3.83 -17.54
N PHE A 185 13.23 -3.04 -17.05
CA PHE A 185 12.06 -3.51 -16.35
C PHE A 185 10.79 -2.99 -16.99
N LYS A 186 9.77 -3.85 -17.02
CA LYS A 186 8.42 -3.47 -17.42
C LYS A 186 7.56 -3.34 -16.17
N GLY A 187 6.91 -2.19 -16.05
CA GLY A 187 5.92 -1.89 -15.04
C GLY A 187 4.57 -1.49 -15.64
N LYS A 188 3.64 -1.15 -14.77
CA LYS A 188 2.32 -0.66 -15.15
C LYS A 188 1.89 0.52 -14.29
N VAL A 189 1.14 1.44 -14.88
CA VAL A 189 0.45 2.51 -14.15
C VAL A 189 -0.68 1.88 -13.33
N THR A 190 -0.68 2.13 -12.03
CA THR A 190 -1.71 1.64 -11.11
C THR A 190 -2.69 2.74 -10.70
N GLN A 191 -2.26 4.00 -10.71
CA GLN A 191 -3.07 5.13 -10.30
C GLN A 191 -2.76 6.40 -11.09
N ARG A 192 -3.82 7.14 -11.41
CA ARG A 192 -3.74 8.52 -11.91
C ARG A 192 -4.61 9.44 -11.06
N ALA A 193 -4.16 10.67 -10.89
CA ALA A 193 -4.97 11.77 -10.36
C ALA A 193 -6.02 12.22 -11.38
N SER A 194 -6.97 13.06 -10.94
CA SER A 194 -8.05 13.60 -11.79
C SER A 194 -7.54 14.40 -12.99
N ASN A 195 -6.37 15.03 -12.86
CA ASN A 195 -5.69 15.76 -13.93
C ASN A 195 -4.85 14.88 -14.87
N GLY A 196 -4.90 13.55 -14.73
CA GLY A 196 -4.18 12.60 -15.56
C GLY A 196 -2.73 12.30 -15.14
N MET A 197 -2.20 13.02 -14.14
CA MET A 197 -0.89 12.75 -13.57
C MET A 197 -0.82 11.33 -13.01
N ILE A 198 0.27 10.63 -13.29
CA ILE A 198 0.53 9.29 -12.75
C ILE A 198 1.02 9.45 -11.31
N THR A 199 0.23 8.92 -10.38
CA THR A 199 0.53 8.99 -8.94
C THR A 199 0.90 7.63 -8.36
N GLY A 200 0.84 6.57 -9.17
CA GLY A 200 1.19 5.22 -8.76
C GLY A 200 1.56 4.34 -9.93
N ILE A 201 2.61 3.54 -9.74
CA ILE A 201 3.09 2.51 -10.66
C ILE A 201 3.38 1.22 -9.90
N GLU A 202 3.45 0.11 -10.62
CA GLU A 202 3.96 -1.16 -10.14
C GLU A 202 5.10 -1.60 -11.06
N VAL A 203 6.25 -1.92 -10.49
CA VAL A 203 7.45 -2.37 -11.20
C VAL A 203 7.99 -3.57 -10.45
N ASN A 204 8.25 -4.68 -11.14
CA ASN A 204 8.73 -5.94 -10.54
C ASN A 204 7.88 -6.42 -9.33
N GLY A 205 6.56 -6.24 -9.40
CA GLY A 205 5.63 -6.62 -8.32
C GLY A 205 5.65 -5.70 -7.10
N LYS A 206 6.49 -4.66 -7.09
CA LYS A 206 6.55 -3.64 -6.04
C LYS A 206 5.74 -2.41 -6.45
N ILE A 207 4.86 -1.95 -5.56
CA ILE A 207 4.02 -0.77 -5.79
C ILE A 207 4.76 0.47 -5.30
N PHE A 208 4.81 1.49 -6.15
CA PHE A 208 5.31 2.82 -5.84
C PHE A 208 4.20 3.83 -6.02
N ALA A 209 3.95 4.68 -5.03
CA ALA A 209 2.94 5.73 -5.13
C ALA A 209 3.35 7.00 -4.38
N THR A 210 2.80 8.14 -4.79
CA THR A 210 3.04 9.43 -4.11
C THR A 210 2.56 9.38 -2.66
N GLY A 211 1.43 8.71 -2.40
CA GLY A 211 0.85 8.59 -1.05
C GLY A 211 1.62 7.69 -0.08
N LEU A 212 2.66 6.98 -0.56
CA LEU A 212 3.54 6.12 0.24
C LEU A 212 4.84 6.83 0.64
N CYS A 213 4.99 8.12 0.32
CA CYS A 213 6.20 8.89 0.59
C CYS A 213 6.23 9.60 1.95
N ASP A 214 5.13 9.51 2.70
CA ASP A 214 4.88 10.26 3.93
C ASP A 214 4.68 9.30 5.10
#